data_AF-A0A536M0P0-F1
#
_entry.id   AF-A0A536M0P0-F1
#
_cell.length_a   1.000
_cell.length_b   1.000
_cell.length_c   1.000
_cell.angle_alpha   90.00
_cell.angle_beta   90.00
_cell.angle_gamma   90.00
#
_symmetry.space_group_name_H-M   'P 1'
#
loop_
_entity.id
_entity.type
_entity.pdbx_description
1 polymer ?
#
loop_
_entity_poly.entity_id
_entity_poly.type
_entity_poly.pdbx_seq_one_letter_code
_entity_poly.pdbx_strand_id
1 'polypeptide(L)' 'GDEESLPISELRERIVGTFAENRKLAASLEQSDKLETSFPHPIFGPLNLKEWLAFHRIHSMDHIQQIDKIKADTNYPSA' A
#
# COMPACT_ATOMS: atom_id res chain seq x y z
N GLY A 1 6.11 -3.71 20.36
CA GLY A 1 5.87 -2.30 20.70
C GLY A 1 4.41 -2.09 20.49
N ASP A 2 3.70 -1.72 21.55
CA ASP A 2 2.24 -1.66 21.54
C ASP A 2 1.78 -0.58 20.55
N GLU A 3 1.51 -0.99 19.33
CA GLU A 3 0.86 -0.14 18.34
C GLU A 3 -0.59 0.02 18.82
N GLU A 4 -0.88 1.20 19.36
CA GLU A 4 -2.21 1.56 19.83
C GLU A 4 -3.23 1.35 18.69
N SER A 5 -4.25 0.53 18.93
CA SER A 5 -5.24 0.18 17.91
C SER A 5 -6.04 1.42 17.53
N LEU A 6 -5.71 2.02 16.40
CA LEU A 6 -6.44 3.17 15.85
C LEU A 6 -7.82 2.73 15.32
N PRO A 7 -8.81 3.64 15.33
CA PRO A 7 -10.09 3.39 14.67
C PRO A 7 -9.89 3.07 13.18
N ILE A 8 -10.70 2.15 12.63
CA ILE A 8 -10.66 1.81 11.20
C ILE A 8 -10.85 3.04 10.32
N SER A 9 -11.66 4.02 10.74
CA SER A 9 -11.84 5.28 10.02
C SER A 9 -10.53 6.05 9.88
N GLU A 10 -9.74 6.14 10.95
CA GLU A 10 -8.46 6.84 10.94
C GLU A 10 -7.42 6.08 10.10
N LEU A 11 -7.38 4.76 10.21
CA LEU A 11 -6.51 3.94 9.37
C LEU A 11 -6.82 4.12 7.88
N ARG A 12 -8.11 4.20 7.52
CA ARG A 12 -8.53 4.47 6.13
C ARG A 12 -8.08 5.83 5.64
N GLU A 13 -8.22 6.87 6.46
CA GLU A 13 -7.76 8.22 6.12
C GLU A 13 -6.23 8.26 5.93
N ARG A 14 -5.47 7.63 6.82
CA ARG A 14 -4.01 7.53 6.70
C ARG A 14 -3.59 6.82 5.42
N ILE A 15 -4.20 5.66 5.12
CA ILE A 15 -3.92 4.91 3.88
C ILE A 15 -4.19 5.78 2.65
N VAL A 16 -5.34 6.46 2.58
CA VAL A 16 -5.69 7.35 1.47
C VAL A 16 -4.69 8.50 1.33
N GLY A 17 -4.31 9.12 2.45
CA GLY A 17 -3.29 10.17 2.51
C GLY A 17 -1.95 9.71 1.95
N THR A 18 -1.45 8.57 2.44
CA THR A 18 -0.18 7.98 1.98
C THR A 18 -0.21 7.68 0.47
N PHE A 19 -1.32 7.16 -0.07
CA PHE A 19 -1.44 6.94 -1.52
C PHE A 19 -1.41 8.24 -2.32
N ALA A 20 -2.04 9.30 -1.83
CA ALA A 20 -2.03 10.60 -2.49
C ALA A 20 -0.62 11.22 -2.49
N GLU A 21 0.09 11.13 -1.37
CA GLU A 21 1.48 11.61 -1.25
C GLU A 21 2.44 10.82 -2.14
N ASN A 22 2.35 9.49 -2.14
CA ASN A 22 3.18 8.64 -2.99
C ASN A 22 2.96 8.92 -4.48
N ARG A 23 1.72 9.19 -4.90
CA ARG A 23 1.42 9.60 -6.27
C ARG A 23 2.05 10.95 -6.62
N LYS A 24 1.96 11.93 -5.72
CA LYS A 24 2.60 13.25 -5.92
C LYS A 24 4.11 13.12 -6.03
N LEU A 25 4.72 12.32 -5.15
CA LEU A 25 6.15 12.02 -5.18
C LEU A 25 6.54 11.38 -6.51
N ALA A 26 5.83 10.34 -6.95
CA ALA A 26 6.08 9.67 -8.22
C ALA A 26 6.05 10.65 -9.40
N ALA A 27 5.00 11.47 -9.49
CA ALA A 27 4.86 12.48 -10.54
C ALA A 27 6.00 13.51 -10.52
N SER A 28 6.44 13.94 -9.33
CA SER A 28 7.54 14.90 -9.19
C SER A 28 8.90 14.34 -9.63
N LEU A 29 9.03 13.01 -9.75
CA LEU A 29 10.27 12.32 -10.05
C LEU A 29 10.31 11.75 -11.47
N GLU A 30 9.25 11.90 -12.29
CA GLU A 30 9.12 11.28 -13.63
C GLU A 30 10.32 11.51 -14.58
N GLN A 31 11.11 12.56 -14.37
CA GLN A 31 12.29 12.90 -15.17
C GLN A 31 13.61 12.88 -14.36
N SER A 32 13.61 12.23 -13.19
CA SER A 32 14.76 12.20 -12.29
C SER A 32 15.47 10.86 -12.32
N ASP A 33 16.81 10.89 -12.35
CA ASP A 33 17.68 9.72 -12.14
C ASP A 33 17.45 9.04 -10.79
N LYS A 34 16.77 9.72 -9.85
CA LYS A 34 16.36 9.18 -8.56
C LYS A 34 15.39 8.00 -8.68
N LEU A 35 14.69 7.86 -9.81
CA LEU A 35 13.78 6.73 -10.04
C LEU A 35 14.51 5.38 -10.07
N GLU A 36 15.80 5.38 -10.45
CA GLU A 36 16.64 4.19 -10.51
C GLU A 36 17.34 3.88 -9.16
N THR A 37 17.18 4.76 -8.16
CA THR A 37 17.71 4.52 -6.82
C THR A 37 16.97 3.35 -6.17
N SER A 38 17.74 2.36 -5.72
CA SER A 38 17.22 1.11 -5.17
C SER A 38 17.29 1.06 -3.65
N PHE A 39 16.25 0.51 -3.04
CA PHE A 39 16.12 0.29 -1.60
C PHE A 39 15.75 -1.18 -1.33
N PRO A 40 16.23 -1.79 -0.23
CA PRO A 40 16.03 -3.21 0.03
C PRO A 40 14.57 -3.54 0.41
N HIS A 41 13.94 -4.44 -0.33
CA HIS A 41 12.67 -5.09 0.04
C HIS A 41 12.95 -6.43 0.76
N PRO A 42 12.27 -6.73 1.88
CA PRO A 42 12.55 -7.94 2.68
C PRO A 42 12.34 -9.26 1.92
N ILE A 43 11.47 -9.28 0.90
CA ILE A 43 11.13 -10.49 0.13
C ILE A 43 11.72 -10.47 -1.29
N PHE A 44 11.82 -9.30 -1.93
CA PHE A 44 12.11 -9.19 -3.36
C PHE A 44 13.54 -8.69 -3.65
N GLY A 45 14.31 -8.39 -2.60
CA GLY A 45 15.63 -7.79 -2.75
C GLY A 45 15.55 -6.31 -3.10
N PRO A 46 16.60 -5.72 -3.69
CA PRO A 46 16.61 -4.31 -4.05
C PRO A 46 15.51 -4.00 -5.08
N LEU A 47 14.67 -3.03 -4.76
CA LEU A 47 13.69 -2.46 -5.68
C LEU A 47 13.98 -0.99 -5.89
N ASN A 48 13.93 -0.52 -7.13
CA ASN A 48 13.96 0.90 -7.44
C ASN A 48 12.62 1.58 -7.06
N LEU A 49 12.56 2.90 -7.13
CA LEU A 49 11.39 3.64 -6.66
C LEU A 49 10.12 3.31 -7.47
N LYS A 50 10.24 3.05 -8.78
CA LYS A 50 9.10 2.64 -9.63
C LYS A 50 8.58 1.27 -9.19
N GLU A 51 9.48 0.33 -8.92
CA GLU A 51 9.16 -1.01 -8.47
C GLU A 51 8.52 -1.00 -7.08
N TRP A 52 8.98 -0.16 -6.16
CA TRP A 52 8.32 0.06 -4.86
C TRP A 52 6.89 0.59 -5.00
N LEU A 53 6.67 1.57 -5.87
CA LEU A 53 5.34 2.12 -6.14
C LEU A 53 4.40 1.08 -6.76
N ALA A 54 4.91 0.29 -7.70
CA ALA A 54 4.17 -0.80 -8.31
C ALA A 54 3.82 -1.89 -7.28
N PHE A 55 4.80 -2.31 -6.47
CA PHE A 55 4.61 -3.28 -5.40
C PHE A 55 3.54 -2.82 -4.42
N HIS A 56 3.63 -1.59 -3.90
CA HIS A 56 2.67 -1.07 -2.93
C HIS A 56 1.24 -1.07 -3.49
N ARG A 57 1.06 -0.74 -4.77
CA ARG A 57 -0.23 -0.81 -5.45
C ARG A 57 -0.77 -2.24 -5.52
N ILE A 58 0.03 -3.18 -6.02
CA ILE A 58 -0.39 -4.59 -6.19
C ILE A 58 -0.73 -5.20 -4.83
N HIS A 59 0.15 -5.04 -3.84
CA HIS A 59 -0.04 -5.54 -2.49
C HIS A 59 -1.34 -5.05 -1.85
N SER A 60 -1.68 -3.78 -2.07
CA SER A 60 -2.91 -3.20 -1.54
C SER A 60 -4.16 -3.72 -2.26
N MET A 61 -4.07 -3.97 -3.57
CA MET A 61 -5.14 -4.62 -4.33
C MET A 61 -5.38 -6.06 -3.86
N ASP A 62 -4.33 -6.79 -3.48
CA ASP A 62 -4.45 -8.14 -2.93
C ASP A 62 -5.18 -8.12 -1.58
N HIS A 63 -4.87 -7.16 -0.71
CA HIS A 63 -5.59 -7.00 0.55
C HIS A 63 -7.07 -6.65 0.37
N ILE A 64 -7.41 -5.82 -0.63
CA ILE A 64 -8.82 -5.55 -0.96
C ILE A 64 -9.52 -6.85 -1.38
N GLN A 65 -8.90 -7.65 -2.25
CA GLN A 65 -9.46 -8.94 -2.67
C GLN A 65 -9.62 -9.93 -1.51
N GLN A 66 -8.69 -9.94 -0.55
CA GLN A 66 -8.82 -10.74 0.66
C GLN A 66 -10.03 -10.31 1.50
N ILE A 67 -10.23 -9.00 1.68
CA ILE A 67 -11.40 -8.45 2.40
C ILE A 67 -12.69 -8.86 1.69
N ASP A 68 -12.74 -8.71 0.36
CA ASP A 68 -13.92 -9.06 -0.42
C ASP A 68 -14.22 -10.55 -0.35
N LYS A 69 -13.19 -11.40 -0.39
CA LYS A 69 -13.34 -12.85 -0.21
C LYS A 69 -13.89 -13.21 1.18
N ILE A 70 -13.39 -12.55 2.23
CA ILE A 70 -13.90 -12.76 3.60
C ILE A 70 -15.36 -12.35 3.70
N LYS A 71 -15.75 -11.21 3.11
CA LYS A 71 -17.13 -10.71 3.11
C LYS A 71 -18.09 -11.57 2.30
N ALA A 72 -17.59 -12.28 1.29
CA ALA A 72 -18.36 -13.20 0.46
C ALA A 72 -18.54 -14.58 1.11
N ASP A 73 -17.85 -14.88 2.22
CA ASP A 73 -18.02 -16.14 2.94
C ASP A 73 -19.43 -16.25 3.52
N THR A 74 -20.05 -17.41 3.41
CA THR A 74 -21.42 -17.66 3.92
C THR A 74 -21.54 -17.49 5.44
N ASN A 75 -20.43 -17.59 6.17
CA ASN A 75 -20.39 -17.39 7.62
C ASN A 75 -20.04 -15.95 8.00
N TYR A 76 -19.85 -15.06 7.03
CA TYR A 76 -19.60 -13.65 7.33
C TYR A 76 -20.85 -13.05 8.01
N PRO A 77 -20.72 -12.37 9.17
CA PRO A 77 -21.86 -11.84 9.88
C PRO A 77 -22.69 -10.89 9.01
N SER A 78 -23.98 -11.16 8.89
CA SER A 78 -24.94 -10.19 8.38
C SER A 78 -25.01 -9.00 9.35
N ALA A 79 -24.85 -7.79 8.80
CA ALA A 79 -24.95 -6.54 9.54
C ALA A 79 -26.36 -6.28 10.10
#